data_AF-A0A967KNY1-F1
#
_entry.id   AF-A0A967KNY1-F1
#
_cell.length_a   1.000
_cell.length_b   1.000
_cell.length_c   1.000
_cell.angle_alpha   90.00
_cell.angle_beta   90.00
_cell.angle_gamma   90.00
#
_symmetry.space_group_name_H-M   'P 1'
#
loop_
_entity.id
_entity.type
_entity.pdbx_description
1 polymer ?
#
loop_
_entity_poly.entity_id
_entity_poly.type
_entity_poly.pdbx_seq_one_letter_code
_entity_poly.pdbx_strand_id
1 'polypeptide(L)'
;MADRLYIAAMEPGSGKSVIALGIMEMLSRRIRRLGYFRPVVPSAKAPDNNIRLIKARYQLEPGYDEMFAFTHEDARNLAADGQMETLLKSILNKFSELKRECNFVLCEGTDFTGVASAFEFEFNADVASNLGCPILALINGRKKSPDETVDAM
;
A
#
# COMPACT_ATOMS: atom_id res chain seq x y z
N MET A 1 -12.42 -14.27 9.38
CA MET A 1 -11.41 -14.51 8.33
C MET A 1 -10.80 -13.16 7.99
N ALA A 2 -9.48 -13.06 7.84
CA ALA A 2 -8.86 -11.78 7.47
C ALA A 2 -9.37 -11.36 6.08
N ASP A 3 -9.84 -10.12 5.96
CA ASP A 3 -10.45 -9.55 4.76
C ASP A 3 -9.65 -8.39 4.17
N ARG A 4 -8.47 -8.13 4.74
CA ARG A 4 -7.54 -7.07 4.35
C ARG A 4 -6.13 -7.38 4.86
N LEU A 5 -5.12 -6.88 4.15
CA LEU A 5 -3.71 -6.96 4.54
C LEU A 5 -2.99 -5.74 3.99
N TYR A 6 -2.09 -5.14 4.78
CA TYR A 6 -1.27 -4.02 4.35
C TYR A 6 0.19 -4.45 4.22
N ILE A 7 0.82 -4.20 3.08
CA ILE A 7 2.23 -4.47 2.87
C ILE A 7 3.01 -3.15 2.96
N ALA A 8 3.96 -3.05 3.89
CA ALA A 8 4.83 -1.90 4.04
C ALA A 8 6.30 -2.34 3.99
N ALA A 9 7.15 -1.54 3.36
CA ALA A 9 8.59 -1.78 3.36
C ALA A 9 9.28 -0.72 4.20
N MET A 10 10.31 -1.12 4.94
CA MET A 10 11.14 -0.22 5.74
C MET A 10 12.25 0.43 4.90
N GLU A 11 12.57 -0.17 3.75
CA GLU A 11 13.63 0.29 2.85
C GLU A 11 13.21 0.12 1.38
N PRO A 12 13.72 0.98 0.47
CA PRO A 12 13.58 0.79 -0.96
C PRO A 12 14.17 -0.55 -1.45
N GLY A 13 13.64 -1.06 -2.56
CA GLY A 13 14.18 -2.28 -3.19
C GLY A 13 13.95 -3.57 -2.39
N SER A 14 13.01 -3.55 -1.44
CA SER A 14 12.59 -4.71 -0.62
C SER A 14 11.86 -5.81 -1.39
N GLY A 15 11.50 -5.59 -2.66
CA GLY A 15 10.73 -6.54 -3.46
C GLY A 15 9.23 -6.54 -3.15
N LYS A 16 8.71 -5.49 -2.48
CA LYS A 16 7.30 -5.34 -2.11
C LYS A 16 6.31 -5.70 -3.23
N SER A 17 6.53 -5.23 -4.45
CA SER A 17 5.63 -5.48 -5.58
C SER A 17 5.63 -6.94 -6.04
N VAL A 18 6.76 -7.64 -5.92
CA VAL A 18 6.84 -9.08 -6.19
C VAL A 18 6.08 -9.87 -5.13
N ILE A 19 6.20 -9.46 -3.86
CA ILE A 19 5.43 -10.05 -2.77
C ILE A 19 3.93 -9.80 -2.95
N ALA A 20 3.54 -8.58 -3.33
CA ALA A 20 2.15 -8.25 -3.64
C ALA A 20 1.60 -9.13 -4.78
N LEU A 21 2.37 -9.31 -5.86
CA LEU A 21 2.02 -10.22 -6.95
C LEU A 21 1.82 -11.66 -6.47
N GLY A 22 2.74 -12.18 -5.66
CA GLY A 22 2.65 -13.55 -5.12
C GLY A 22 1.43 -13.74 -4.23
N ILE A 23 1.14 -12.78 -3.35
CA ILE A 23 -0.06 -12.79 -2.50
C ILE A 23 -1.32 -12.74 -3.37
N MET A 24 -1.39 -11.85 -4.34
CA MET A 24 -2.54 -11.76 -5.24
C MET A 24 -2.76 -13.06 -6.04
N GLU A 25 -1.70 -13.71 -6.54
CA GLU A 25 -1.82 -15.01 -7.22
C GLU A 25 -2.40 -16.07 -6.28
N MET A 26 -1.91 -16.15 -5.03
CA MET A 26 -2.43 -17.09 -4.04
C MET A 26 -3.91 -16.84 -3.70
N LEU A 27 -4.29 -15.57 -3.54
CA LEU A 27 -5.66 -15.18 -3.19
C LEU A 27 -6.62 -15.36 -4.37
N SER A 28 -6.19 -15.07 -5.60
CA SER A 28 -7.02 -15.11 -6.82
C SER A 28 -7.65 -16.48 -7.07
N ARG A 29 -7.00 -17.55 -6.61
CA ARG A 29 -7.47 -18.93 -6.74
C ARG A 29 -8.54 -19.31 -5.71
N ARG A 30 -8.72 -18.52 -4.66
CA ARG A 30 -9.53 -18.88 -3.48
C ARG A 30 -10.61 -17.85 -3.14
N ILE A 31 -10.39 -16.59 -3.46
CA ILE A 31 -11.26 -15.48 -3.06
C ILE A 31 -11.81 -14.81 -4.32
N ARG A 32 -13.14 -14.73 -4.41
CA ARG A 32 -13.83 -13.91 -5.42
C ARG A 32 -13.86 -12.44 -4.99
N ARG A 33 -13.90 -11.51 -5.95
CA ARG A 33 -13.93 -10.05 -5.72
C ARG A 33 -12.74 -9.57 -4.88
N LEU A 34 -11.57 -9.60 -5.49
CA LEU A 34 -10.36 -9.03 -4.92
C LEU A 34 -10.28 -7.53 -5.19
N GLY A 35 -9.82 -6.78 -4.20
CA GLY A 35 -9.43 -5.39 -4.34
C GLY A 35 -7.92 -5.24 -4.18
N TYR A 36 -7.39 -4.19 -4.79
CA TYR A 36 -6.01 -3.76 -4.64
C TYR A 36 -6.02 -2.27 -4.35
N PHE A 37 -5.27 -1.83 -3.33
CA PHE A 37 -5.29 -0.45 -2.91
C PHE A 37 -3.89 0.07 -2.65
N ARG A 38 -3.51 1.16 -3.30
CA ARG A 38 -2.32 1.95 -2.99
C ARG A 38 -2.77 3.29 -2.43
N PRO A 39 -2.69 3.53 -1.11
CA PRO A 39 -3.16 4.79 -0.51
C PRO A 39 -2.60 6.03 -1.22
N VAL A 40 -1.31 5.98 -1.57
CA VAL A 40 -0.60 7.06 -2.27
C VAL A 40 0.13 6.50 -3.49
N VAL A 41 -0.10 7.11 -4.66
CA VAL A 41 0.58 6.80 -5.93
C VAL A 41 1.67 7.84 -6.24
N PRO A 42 2.71 7.52 -7.02
CA PRO A 42 3.82 8.44 -7.28
C PRO A 42 3.39 9.77 -7.93
N SER A 43 2.44 9.74 -8.88
CA SER A 43 1.93 10.93 -9.56
C SER A 43 0.61 10.66 -10.28
N ALA A 44 -0.11 11.72 -10.65
CA ALA A 44 -1.26 11.65 -11.55
C ALA A 44 -0.90 11.78 -13.05
N LYS A 45 0.38 11.98 -13.39
CA LYS A 45 0.82 12.21 -14.79
C LYS A 45 0.68 10.96 -15.66
N ALA A 46 0.80 9.79 -15.05
CA ALA A 46 0.60 8.50 -15.69
C ALA A 46 0.01 7.53 -14.66
N PRO A 47 -0.79 6.53 -15.08
CA PRO A 47 -1.35 5.59 -14.13
C PRO A 47 -0.27 4.69 -13.54
N ASP A 48 -0.37 4.45 -12.23
CA ASP A 48 0.57 3.67 -11.43
C ASP A 48 0.77 2.26 -12.00
N ASN A 49 2.04 1.88 -12.16
CA ASN A 49 2.40 0.63 -12.81
C ASN A 49 1.91 -0.60 -12.04
N ASN A 50 1.89 -0.55 -10.70
CA ASN A 50 1.49 -1.69 -9.88
C ASN A 50 -0.02 -1.86 -9.90
N ILE A 51 -0.79 -0.77 -9.75
CA ILE A 51 -2.24 -0.80 -9.91
C ILE A 51 -2.60 -1.35 -11.30
N ARG A 52 -1.97 -0.82 -12.37
CA ARG A 52 -2.22 -1.29 -13.74
C ARG A 52 -1.92 -2.77 -13.91
N LEU A 53 -0.77 -3.22 -13.43
CA LEU A 53 -0.33 -4.61 -13.53
C LEU A 53 -1.29 -5.55 -12.81
N ILE A 54 -1.59 -5.26 -11.54
CA ILE A 54 -2.44 -6.10 -10.70
C ILE A 54 -3.87 -6.14 -11.25
N LYS A 55 -4.45 -4.99 -11.60
CA LYS A 55 -5.79 -4.92 -12.20
C LYS A 55 -5.87 -5.75 -13.49
N ALA A 56 -4.91 -5.58 -14.41
CA ALA A 56 -4.91 -6.29 -15.68
C ALA A 56 -4.70 -7.80 -15.50
N ARG A 57 -3.73 -8.20 -14.66
CA ARG A 57 -3.34 -9.61 -14.48
C ARG A 57 -4.39 -10.46 -13.78
N TYR A 58 -5.16 -9.86 -12.89
CA TYR A 58 -6.20 -10.56 -12.11
C TYR A 58 -7.62 -10.13 -12.45
N GLN A 59 -7.80 -9.30 -13.49
CA GLN A 59 -9.09 -8.81 -13.97
C GLN A 59 -9.96 -8.26 -12.84
N LEU A 60 -9.36 -7.39 -12.01
CA LEU A 60 -10.09 -6.81 -10.87
C LEU A 60 -11.24 -5.93 -11.38
N GLU A 61 -12.40 -6.07 -10.77
CA GLU A 61 -13.61 -5.30 -11.11
C GLU A 61 -13.45 -3.80 -10.83
N PRO A 62 -12.97 -3.35 -9.65
CA PRO A 62 -12.92 -1.92 -9.33
C PRO A 62 -12.11 -1.11 -10.34
N GLY A 63 -12.53 0.11 -10.63
CA GLY A 63 -11.85 1.05 -11.52
C GLY A 63 -10.47 1.47 -10.99
N TYR A 64 -9.61 1.95 -11.90
CA TYR A 64 -8.27 2.42 -11.53
C TYR A 64 -8.32 3.55 -10.47
N ASP A 65 -9.23 4.50 -10.64
CA ASP A 65 -9.41 5.65 -9.74
C ASP A 65 -10.02 5.29 -8.37
N GLU A 66 -10.44 4.04 -8.18
CA GLU A 66 -10.93 3.51 -6.91
C GLU A 66 -9.80 2.86 -6.09
N MET A 67 -8.65 2.59 -6.73
CA MET A 67 -7.54 1.85 -6.13
C MET A 67 -6.48 2.74 -5.47
N PHE A 68 -6.68 4.06 -5.43
CA PHE A 68 -5.79 4.99 -4.72
C PHE A 68 -6.55 6.21 -4.19
N ALA A 69 -5.96 6.94 -3.24
CA ALA A 69 -6.56 8.14 -2.67
C ALA A 69 -5.82 9.42 -3.07
N PHE A 70 -4.49 9.42 -3.06
CA PHE A 70 -3.69 10.62 -3.28
C PHE A 70 -2.50 10.37 -4.19
N THR A 71 -1.99 11.43 -4.81
CA THR A 71 -0.61 11.45 -5.31
C THR A 71 0.35 11.79 -4.18
N HIS A 72 1.65 11.54 -4.37
CA HIS A 72 2.68 11.97 -3.42
C HIS A 72 2.68 13.49 -3.24
N GLU A 73 2.40 14.25 -4.29
CA GLU A 73 2.35 15.71 -4.21
C GLU A 73 1.18 16.16 -3.31
N ASP A 74 -0.02 15.62 -3.52
CA ASP A 74 -1.19 15.95 -2.71
C ASP A 74 -0.97 15.59 -1.23
N ALA A 75 -0.45 14.38 -0.97
CA ALA A 75 -0.20 13.91 0.38
C ALA A 75 0.85 14.77 1.11
N ARG A 76 1.93 15.18 0.40
CA ARG A 76 2.95 16.08 0.97
C ARG A 76 2.40 17.47 1.26
N ASN A 77 1.59 18.03 0.37
CA ASN A 77 1.01 19.36 0.57
C ASN A 77 0.09 19.37 1.80
N LEU A 78 -0.80 18.37 1.92
CA LEU A 78 -1.66 18.22 3.09
C LEU A 78 -0.86 18.03 4.39
N ALA A 79 0.22 17.24 4.35
CA ALA A 79 1.09 17.06 5.51
C ALA A 79 1.82 18.35 5.90
N ALA A 80 2.33 19.11 4.93
CA ALA A 80 3.00 20.39 5.16
C ALA A 80 2.06 21.46 5.74
N ASP A 81 0.78 21.41 5.38
CA ASP A 81 -0.27 22.28 5.90
C ASP A 81 -0.81 21.82 7.28
N GLY A 82 -0.22 20.79 7.88
CA GLY A 82 -0.63 20.25 9.18
C GLY A 82 -1.94 19.46 9.14
N GLN A 83 -2.39 19.03 7.96
CA GLN A 83 -3.68 18.37 7.74
C GLN A 83 -3.58 16.83 7.69
N MET A 84 -2.72 16.24 8.53
CA MET A 84 -2.49 14.79 8.55
C MET A 84 -3.77 14.00 8.86
N GLU A 85 -4.60 14.46 9.80
CA GLU A 85 -5.87 13.82 10.14
C GLU A 85 -6.83 13.78 8.92
N THR A 86 -6.90 14.88 8.17
CA THR A 86 -7.71 14.98 6.94
C THR A 86 -7.21 14.02 5.87
N LEU A 87 -5.88 13.90 5.73
CA LEU A 87 -5.25 12.96 4.80
C LEU A 87 -5.63 11.50 5.14
N LEU A 88 -5.43 11.09 6.39
CA LEU A 88 -5.75 9.74 6.87
C LEU A 88 -7.25 9.42 6.73
N LYS A 89 -8.12 10.36 7.09
CA LYS A 89 -9.58 10.21 6.97
C LYS A 89 -10.01 10.03 5.52
N SER A 90 -9.40 10.79 4.60
CA SER A 90 -9.69 10.68 3.17
C SER A 90 -9.24 9.32 2.60
N ILE A 91 -8.05 8.84 3.01
CA ILE A 91 -7.57 7.49 2.67
C ILE A 91 -8.55 6.42 3.19
N LEU A 92 -9.00 6.53 4.43
CA LEU A 92 -9.96 5.60 5.04
C LEU A 92 -11.30 5.57 4.29
N ASN A 93 -11.84 6.73 3.92
CA ASN A 93 -13.09 6.82 3.18
C ASN A 93 -12.96 6.12 1.82
N LYS A 94 -11.88 6.40 1.08
CA LYS A 94 -11.61 5.81 -0.22
C LYS A 94 -11.44 4.29 -0.14
N PHE A 95 -10.68 3.81 0.85
CA PHE A 95 -10.55 2.38 1.11
C PHE A 95 -11.89 1.73 1.45
N SER A 96 -12.72 2.40 2.26
CA SER A 96 -14.02 1.86 2.70
C SER A 96 -14.98 1.68 1.53
N GLU A 97 -14.98 2.61 0.58
CA GLU A 97 -15.72 2.49 -0.68
C GLU A 97 -15.29 1.24 -1.47
N LEU A 98 -13.99 1.11 -1.74
CA LEU A 98 -13.43 -0.06 -2.44
C LEU A 98 -13.73 -1.37 -1.70
N LYS A 99 -13.60 -1.38 -0.37
CA LYS A 99 -13.78 -2.57 0.46
C LYS A 99 -15.22 -3.08 0.44
N ARG A 100 -16.22 -2.22 0.24
CA ARG A 100 -17.64 -2.64 0.14
C ARG A 100 -17.90 -3.54 -1.06
N GLU A 101 -17.09 -3.42 -2.10
CA GLU A 101 -17.21 -4.20 -3.33
C GLU A 101 -16.33 -5.46 -3.32
N CYS A 102 -15.38 -5.55 -2.37
CA CYS A 102 -14.36 -6.58 -2.33
C CYS A 102 -14.51 -7.49 -1.11
N ASN A 103 -14.34 -8.81 -1.31
CA ASN A 103 -14.27 -9.75 -0.20
C ASN A 103 -12.92 -9.66 0.52
N PHE A 104 -11.84 -9.37 -0.22
CA PHE A 104 -10.51 -9.14 0.33
C PHE A 104 -9.83 -7.97 -0.38
N VAL A 105 -9.16 -7.09 0.35
CA VAL A 105 -8.36 -6.00 -0.23
C VAL A 105 -6.89 -6.13 0.18
N LEU A 106 -6.00 -6.25 -0.80
CA LEU A 106 -4.57 -6.13 -0.56
C LEU A 106 -4.16 -4.66 -0.69
N CYS A 107 -3.69 -4.08 0.41
CA CYS A 107 -3.12 -2.75 0.42
C CYS A 107 -1.60 -2.83 0.20
N GLU A 108 -1.08 -2.11 -0.77
CA GLU A 108 0.36 -1.91 -0.95
C GLU A 108 0.69 -0.49 -0.53
N GLY A 109 1.52 -0.36 0.50
CA GLY A 109 1.92 0.93 1.03
C GLY A 109 2.66 1.77 0.01
N THR A 110 2.95 3.01 0.38
CA THR A 110 3.71 3.88 -0.50
C THR A 110 5.19 3.46 -0.58
N ASP A 111 5.84 3.80 -1.69
CA ASP A 111 7.29 3.66 -1.91
C ASP A 111 8.02 4.97 -1.63
N PHE A 112 7.37 5.90 -0.90
CA PHE A 112 7.78 7.28 -0.62
C PHE A 112 9.31 7.44 -0.77
N THR A 113 9.73 8.26 -1.73
CA THR A 113 11.16 8.43 -2.05
C THR A 113 11.68 9.73 -1.43
N GLY A 114 11.12 10.10 -0.27
CA GLY A 114 11.24 11.39 0.39
C GLY A 114 12.12 11.35 1.66
N VAL A 115 12.02 12.37 2.49
CA VAL A 115 12.93 12.60 3.63
C VAL A 115 12.79 11.48 4.68
N ALA A 116 13.81 10.62 4.72
CA ALA A 116 14.07 9.53 5.66
C ALA A 116 13.00 8.42 5.73
N SER A 117 13.42 7.20 5.37
CA SER A 117 12.59 5.98 5.31
C SER A 117 11.83 5.63 6.59
N ALA A 118 12.32 6.06 7.75
CA ALA A 118 11.65 5.88 9.04
C ALA A 118 10.29 6.61 9.09
N PHE A 119 10.22 7.87 8.65
CA PHE A 119 8.98 8.64 8.60
C PHE A 119 7.96 8.02 7.63
N GLU A 120 8.44 7.38 6.58
CA GLU A 120 7.61 6.74 5.57
C GLU A 120 6.99 5.44 6.10
N PHE A 121 7.73 4.69 6.90
CA PHE A 121 7.20 3.52 7.58
C PHE A 121 6.18 3.91 8.65
N GLU A 122 6.44 4.96 9.44
CA GLU A 122 5.46 5.51 10.40
C GLU A 122 4.16 5.89 9.71
N PHE A 123 4.22 6.63 8.60
CA PHE A 123 3.03 6.96 7.81
C PHE A 123 2.28 5.71 7.32
N ASN A 124 3.00 4.70 6.80
CA ASN A 124 2.38 3.45 6.39
C ASN A 124 1.72 2.70 7.56
N ALA A 125 2.33 2.72 8.74
CA ALA A 125 1.79 2.13 9.95
C ALA A 125 0.52 2.85 10.42
N ASP A 126 0.51 4.18 10.38
CA ASP A 126 -0.66 5.00 10.70
C ASP A 126 -1.81 4.73 9.74
N VAL A 127 -1.54 4.66 8.43
CA VAL A 127 -2.54 4.28 7.44
C VAL A 127 -3.07 2.87 7.73
N ALA A 128 -2.18 1.88 7.90
CA ALA A 128 -2.59 0.50 8.16
C ALA A 128 -3.47 0.39 9.42
N SER A 129 -3.11 1.11 10.50
CA SER A 129 -3.87 1.20 11.73
C SER A 129 -5.28 1.77 11.51
N ASN A 130 -5.38 2.90 10.80
CA ASN A 130 -6.68 3.53 10.48
C ASN A 130 -7.57 2.64 9.60
N LEU A 131 -6.98 1.87 8.68
CA LEU A 131 -7.71 0.90 7.85
C LEU A 131 -8.12 -0.39 8.62
N GLY A 132 -7.61 -0.56 9.84
CA GLY A 132 -7.76 -1.79 10.63
C GLY A 132 -7.07 -2.98 9.98
N CYS A 133 -5.99 -2.75 9.24
CA CYS A 133 -5.24 -3.77 8.53
C CYS A 133 -4.13 -4.38 9.41
N PRO A 134 -3.99 -5.72 9.44
CA PRO A 134 -2.72 -6.30 9.84
C PRO A 134 -1.63 -5.86 8.85
N ILE A 135 -0.41 -5.63 9.35
CA ILE A 135 0.74 -5.18 8.55
C ILE A 135 1.72 -6.33 8.30
N LEU A 136 2.11 -6.51 7.04
CA LEU A 136 3.25 -7.30 6.61
C LEU A 136 4.41 -6.34 6.37
N ALA A 137 5.28 -6.20 7.36
CA ALA A 137 6.51 -5.41 7.26
C ALA A 137 7.58 -6.16 6.48
N LEU A 138 8.24 -5.46 5.57
CA LEU A 138 9.28 -5.99 4.69
C LEU A 138 10.61 -5.28 4.93
N ILE A 139 11.65 -6.07 5.12
CA ILE A 139 13.03 -5.61 5.33
C ILE A 139 13.89 -6.13 4.20
N ASN A 140 14.81 -5.31 3.69
CA ASN A 140 15.73 -5.72 2.65
C ASN A 140 16.99 -6.34 3.27
N GLY A 141 17.07 -7.68 3.26
CA GLY A 141 18.26 -8.43 3.70
C GLY A 141 19.40 -8.52 2.68
N ARG A 142 19.29 -7.86 1.51
CA ARG A 142 20.30 -7.99 0.45
C ARG A 142 21.64 -7.42 0.92
N LYS A 143 22.68 -8.26 0.90
CA LYS A 143 24.03 -7.94 1.39
C LYS A 143 24.10 -7.60 2.89
N LYS A 144 23.09 -7.98 3.67
CA LYS A 144 23.10 -7.89 5.13
C LYS A 144 23.27 -9.29 5.72
N SER A 145 23.99 -9.39 6.84
CA SER A 145 23.96 -10.54 7.73
C SER A 145 22.60 -10.64 8.45
N PRO A 146 22.30 -11.78 9.10
CA PRO A 146 21.09 -11.90 9.91
C PRO A 146 20.99 -10.81 10.99
N ASP A 147 22.08 -10.53 11.70
CA ASP A 147 22.11 -9.52 12.76
C ASP A 147 21.85 -8.11 12.18
N GLU A 148 22.53 -7.75 11.09
CA GLU A 148 22.29 -6.47 10.38
C GLU A 148 20.87 -6.36 9.80
N THR A 149 20.19 -7.48 9.54
CA THR A 149 18.80 -7.50 9.08
C THR A 149 17.84 -7.25 10.23
N VAL A 150 18.12 -7.80 11.42
CA VAL A 150 17.34 -7.56 12.63
C VAL A 150 17.50 -6.12 13.11
N ASP A 151 18.72 -5.57 13.05
CA ASP A 151 19.01 -4.19 13.45
C ASP A 151 18.37 -3.14 12.52
N ALA A 152 17.97 -3.54 11.31
CA ALA A 152 17.28 -2.67 10.35
C ALA A 152 15.75 -2.60 10.58
N MET A 153 15.23 -3.34 11.57
CA MET A 153 13.83 -3.34 12.01
C MET A 153 13.60 -2.29 13.09
#